data_AF-A0A2M4AHT5-F1
#
_entry.id   AF-A0A2M4AHT5-F1
#
_cell.length_a   1.000
_cell.length_b   1.000
_cell.length_c   1.000
_cell.angle_alpha   90.00
_cell.angle_beta   90.00
_cell.angle_gamma   90.00
#
_symmetry.space_group_name_H-M   'P 1'
#
loop_
_entity.id
_entity.type
_entity.pdbx_description
1 polymer ?
#
loop_
_entity_poly.entity_id
_entity_poly.type
_entity_poly.pdbx_seq_one_letter_code
_entity_poly.pdbx_strand_id
1 'polypeptide(L)'
;KVTCSDETMRVDIALPSTNVSHDRVYLEGMKGYPNPLCRPKITENLATFELSLKNIYDCGVTRVINHITGNKVFYHRIIVEEEDQNTSSSNNKEAVSVKCIVASPDLHVPHSIAKRDILPAGFSETEDFNETEIITTAPEPKLSMAIRLGDKLVSGDLNVSPGAHLQMEIALDDKSAPIYGLGVNYMLVTDTKNQAETIIFNGCSVDPFLFENFNTVEGDVLAAKFRAFKFPDSTYVQFQSTVNVCVDRCKGVICTNGQTAFGRRKRREINQSPADPNKVYEVTMTTFIKVNYDENADQNAVSEIDQKIRQLKLTNQKLARNSRAGNVFESIHEAPRPQSVAGQTEPITTPAGAAPSTDNEDAKVEETIVFREVITRKEASYNSDDDVGSGSGPSFRRRMNFCSLELSLLALLASVVLHLRH
;
A
#
# COMPACT_ATOMS: atom_id res chain seq x y z
N LYS A 1 12.70 -13.37 8.87
CA LYS A 1 11.59 -14.25 9.34
C LYS A 1 10.36 -13.39 9.59
N VAL A 2 9.18 -13.80 9.14
CA VAL A 2 7.92 -13.08 9.42
C VAL A 2 7.01 -13.99 10.25
N THR A 3 6.45 -13.48 11.33
CA THR A 3 5.49 -14.17 12.19
C THR A 3 4.22 -13.34 12.28
N CYS A 4 3.09 -13.97 11.93
CA CYS A 4 1.78 -13.33 11.83
C CYS A 4 0.83 -13.83 12.91
N SER A 5 0.21 -12.90 13.60
CA SER A 5 -1.02 -13.12 14.39
C SER A 5 -2.18 -12.37 13.74
N ASP A 6 -3.39 -12.50 14.29
CA ASP A 6 -4.57 -11.77 13.78
C ASP A 6 -4.47 -10.25 14.05
N GLU A 7 -3.60 -9.83 14.97
CA GLU A 7 -3.50 -8.45 15.43
C GLU A 7 -2.14 -7.80 15.13
N THR A 8 -1.08 -8.60 14.97
CA THR A 8 0.29 -8.12 14.84
C THR A 8 1.08 -8.90 13.80
N MET A 9 1.94 -8.20 13.08
CA MET A 9 2.96 -8.75 12.20
C MET A 9 4.33 -8.44 12.78
N ARG A 10 5.02 -9.48 13.26
CA ARG A 10 6.40 -9.37 13.73
C ARG A 10 7.35 -9.79 12.62
N VAL A 11 8.35 -8.96 12.36
CA VAL A 11 9.36 -9.19 11.33
C VAL A 11 10.74 -9.15 11.97
N ASP A 12 11.48 -10.24 11.84
CA ASP A 12 12.88 -10.32 12.24
C ASP A 12 13.77 -10.30 10.99
N ILE A 13 14.64 -9.30 10.85
CA ILE A 13 15.60 -9.14 9.75
C ILE A 13 17.00 -9.35 10.29
N ALA A 14 17.75 -10.26 9.67
CA ALA A 14 19.17 -10.44 9.95
C ALA A 14 19.95 -9.31 9.26
N LEU A 15 20.79 -8.63 10.03
CA LEU A 15 21.60 -7.52 9.54
C LEU A 15 22.97 -8.04 9.07
N PRO A 16 23.54 -7.44 8.02
CA PRO A 16 24.83 -7.86 7.46
C PRO A 16 26.02 -7.57 8.39
N SER A 17 25.90 -6.60 9.30
CA SER A 17 26.95 -6.22 10.26
C SER A 17 26.38 -5.93 11.66
N THR A 18 27.25 -5.99 12.67
CA THR A 18 26.91 -5.73 14.09
C THR A 18 26.75 -4.24 14.43
N ASN A 19 27.13 -3.35 13.51
CA ASN A 19 27.26 -1.91 13.75
C ASN A 19 26.23 -1.08 12.95
N VAL A 20 25.05 -1.64 12.68
CA VAL A 20 24.00 -0.91 11.94
C VAL A 20 23.20 -0.05 12.92
N SER A 21 23.18 1.26 12.68
CA SER A 21 22.38 2.21 13.47
C SER A 21 20.88 2.05 13.19
N HIS A 22 20.04 2.48 14.13
CA HIS A 22 18.57 2.48 13.96
C HIS A 22 18.08 3.30 12.76
N ASP A 23 18.90 4.24 12.26
CA ASP A 23 18.52 5.12 11.15
C ASP A 23 18.74 4.48 9.76
N ARG A 24 19.46 3.34 9.70
CA ARG A 24 19.75 2.61 8.45
C ARG A 24 18.75 1.50 8.15
N VAL A 25 17.91 1.14 9.12
CA VAL A 25 16.89 0.10 8.96
C VAL A 25 15.55 0.69 9.33
N TYR A 26 14.71 0.93 8.34
CA TYR A 26 13.47 1.68 8.56
C TYR A 26 12.36 1.23 7.61
N LEU A 27 11.13 1.53 8.00
CA LEU A 27 9.93 1.32 7.20
C LEU A 27 9.91 2.30 6.02
N GLU A 28 9.57 1.82 4.82
CA GLU A 28 9.58 2.64 3.60
C GLU A 28 8.73 3.91 3.77
N GLY A 29 9.30 5.07 3.45
CA GLY A 29 8.67 6.38 3.65
C GLY A 29 8.69 6.91 5.09
N MET A 30 9.28 6.20 6.05
CA MET A 30 9.26 6.56 7.48
C MET A 30 10.66 6.78 8.09
N LYS A 31 11.68 7.05 7.27
CA LYS A 31 13.01 7.39 7.80
C LYS A 31 12.93 8.64 8.67
N GLY A 32 13.50 8.57 9.88
CA GLY A 32 13.45 9.66 10.86
C GLY A 32 12.08 9.92 11.50
N TYR A 33 11.07 9.07 11.27
CA TYR A 33 9.75 9.22 11.90
C TYR A 33 9.85 9.12 13.45
N PRO A 34 9.21 10.03 14.20
CA PRO A 34 9.40 10.14 15.65
C PRO A 34 8.75 9.02 16.46
N ASN A 35 7.77 8.29 15.91
CA ASN A 35 7.06 7.26 16.67
C ASN A 35 7.98 6.04 16.96
N PRO A 36 8.24 5.71 18.24
CA PRO A 36 9.12 4.60 18.59
C PRO A 36 8.56 3.22 18.22
N LEU A 37 7.23 3.09 18.07
CA LEU A 37 6.60 1.81 17.67
C LEU A 37 7.00 1.38 16.26
N CYS A 38 7.34 2.33 15.41
CA CYS A 38 7.70 2.10 14.01
C CYS A 38 9.22 1.96 13.80
N ARG A 39 10.00 1.97 14.88
CA ARG A 39 11.46 1.80 14.85
C ARG A 39 11.84 0.34 15.16
N PRO A 40 12.91 -0.18 14.54
CA PRO A 40 13.37 -1.53 14.86
C PRO A 40 13.94 -1.59 16.27
N LYS A 41 13.61 -2.66 17.00
CA LYS A 41 14.37 -3.10 18.16
C LYS A 41 15.57 -3.90 17.65
N ILE A 42 16.78 -3.35 17.81
CA ILE A 42 18.01 -3.98 17.36
C ILE A 42 18.64 -4.70 18.54
N THR A 43 18.84 -6.01 18.41
CA THR A 43 19.56 -6.84 19.37
C THR A 43 20.66 -7.58 18.62
N GLU A 44 21.92 -7.24 18.87
CA GLU A 44 23.08 -7.78 18.17
C GLU A 44 22.94 -7.61 16.64
N ASN A 45 22.69 -8.70 15.89
CA ASN A 45 22.55 -8.69 14.43
C ASN A 45 21.11 -8.88 13.95
N LEU A 46 20.12 -8.66 14.82
CA LEU A 46 18.71 -8.85 14.50
C LEU A 46 17.93 -7.56 14.70
N ALA A 47 17.36 -7.04 13.61
CA ALA A 47 16.36 -5.98 13.67
C ALA A 47 14.97 -6.58 13.75
N THR A 48 14.23 -6.25 14.81
CA THR A 48 12.85 -6.72 15.02
C THR A 48 11.86 -5.57 14.89
N PHE A 49 10.90 -5.71 13.98
CA PHE A 49 9.73 -4.84 13.87
C PHE A 49 8.48 -5.54 14.41
N GLU A 50 7.61 -4.78 15.05
CA GLU A 50 6.33 -5.24 15.58
C GLU A 50 5.23 -4.29 15.09
N LEU A 51 4.51 -4.71 14.04
CA LEU A 51 3.57 -3.86 13.30
C LEU A 51 2.13 -4.25 13.64
N SER A 52 1.28 -3.28 13.95
CA SER A 52 -0.14 -3.49 14.25
C SER A 52 -0.94 -3.73 12.97
N LEU A 53 -1.76 -4.79 12.95
CA LEU A 53 -2.73 -5.10 11.89
C LEU A 53 -4.12 -4.54 12.19
N LYS A 54 -4.39 -4.16 13.45
CA LYS A 54 -5.63 -3.47 13.87
C LYS A 54 -5.61 -2.01 13.45
N ASN A 55 -4.56 -1.29 13.83
CA ASN A 55 -4.35 0.11 13.48
C ASN A 55 -3.23 0.22 12.45
N ILE A 56 -3.58 -0.06 11.20
CA ILE A 56 -2.64 -0.08 10.08
C ILE A 56 -2.02 1.30 9.78
N TYR A 57 -2.61 2.37 10.30
CA TYR A 57 -2.17 3.74 10.07
C TYR A 57 -0.92 4.12 10.89
N ASP A 58 -0.70 3.50 12.05
CA ASP A 58 0.38 3.93 12.97
C ASP A 58 1.77 3.80 12.33
N CYS A 59 2.01 2.68 11.65
CA CYS A 59 3.29 2.37 10.96
C CYS A 59 3.10 2.09 9.47
N GLY A 60 2.03 2.62 8.88
CA GLY A 60 1.74 2.57 7.46
C GLY A 60 1.73 1.19 6.81
N VAL A 61 1.16 0.20 7.50
CA VAL A 61 0.95 -1.13 6.92
C VAL A 61 -0.13 -1.01 5.84
N THR A 62 0.13 -1.55 4.65
CA THR A 62 -0.87 -1.61 3.59
C THR A 62 -1.75 -2.83 3.81
N ARG A 63 -3.08 -2.64 3.76
CA ARG A 63 -4.08 -3.70 3.88
C ARG A 63 -4.85 -3.85 2.59
N VAL A 64 -4.88 -5.06 2.05
CA VAL A 64 -5.69 -5.47 0.91
C VAL A 64 -6.78 -6.40 1.40
N ILE A 65 -8.03 -6.06 1.11
CA ILE A 65 -9.21 -6.87 1.42
C ILE A 65 -9.75 -7.42 0.11
N ASN A 66 -9.83 -8.74 -0.01
CA ASN A 66 -10.54 -9.38 -1.10
C ASN A 66 -12.03 -9.45 -0.75
N HIS A 67 -12.88 -8.78 -1.51
CA HIS A 67 -14.33 -8.75 -1.26
C HIS A 67 -15.07 -10.02 -1.67
N ILE A 68 -14.42 -10.89 -2.47
CA ILE A 68 -14.97 -12.18 -2.89
C ILE A 68 -14.70 -13.25 -1.83
N THR A 69 -13.45 -13.36 -1.37
CA THR A 69 -13.03 -14.40 -0.40
C THR A 69 -13.08 -13.94 1.06
N GLY A 70 -13.13 -12.62 1.32
CA GLY A 70 -13.01 -12.04 2.65
C GLY A 70 -11.57 -12.01 3.19
N ASN A 71 -10.60 -12.57 2.47
CA ASN A 71 -9.21 -12.64 2.91
C ASN A 71 -8.59 -11.25 3.03
N LYS A 72 -7.80 -11.08 4.10
CA LYS A 72 -7.06 -9.85 4.38
C LYS A 72 -5.58 -10.12 4.21
N VAL A 73 -4.94 -9.36 3.34
CA VAL A 73 -3.51 -9.41 3.10
C VAL A 73 -2.91 -8.10 3.61
N PHE A 74 -1.87 -8.19 4.41
CA PHE A 74 -1.13 -7.05 4.91
C PHE A 74 0.29 -7.11 4.38
N TYR A 75 0.83 -5.99 3.91
CA TYR A 75 2.22 -5.91 3.52
C TYR A 75 2.83 -4.55 3.83
N HIS A 76 4.14 -4.55 3.94
CA HIS A 76 4.95 -3.36 4.09
C HIS A 76 6.33 -3.62 3.50
N ARG A 77 7.13 -2.58 3.30
CA ARG A 77 8.48 -2.67 2.75
C ARG A 77 9.47 -2.07 3.74
N ILE A 78 10.53 -2.80 4.04
CA ILE A 78 11.58 -2.38 4.97
C ILE A 78 12.82 -2.09 4.14
N ILE A 79 13.39 -0.91 4.35
CA ILE A 79 14.61 -0.47 3.67
C ILE A 79 15.80 -0.71 4.60
N VAL A 80 16.84 -1.32 4.06
CA VAL A 80 18.13 -1.54 4.71
C VAL A 80 19.18 -0.79 3.89
N GLU A 81 19.84 0.19 4.51
CA GLU A 81 20.93 0.96 3.92
C GLU A 81 22.27 0.39 4.41
N GLU A 82 23.14 -0.03 3.47
CA GLU A 82 24.51 -0.45 3.78
C GLU A 82 25.48 0.74 3.83
N GLU A 83 26.58 0.60 4.57
CA GLU A 83 27.59 1.65 4.73
C GLU A 83 28.74 1.49 3.74
N ASP A 84 28.75 2.31 2.69
CA ASP A 84 29.90 2.41 1.79
C ASP A 84 30.87 3.48 2.28
N GLN A 85 31.97 3.04 2.89
CA GLN A 85 33.07 3.92 3.32
C GLN A 85 33.84 4.56 2.16
N ASN A 86 33.64 4.14 0.90
CA ASN A 86 34.40 4.63 -0.25
C ASN A 86 33.65 4.48 -1.58
N THR A 87 32.62 5.30 -1.83
CA THR A 87 32.26 5.92 -3.14
C THR A 87 30.85 6.50 -3.08
N SER A 88 30.70 7.80 -3.34
CA SER A 88 29.46 8.57 -3.27
C SER A 88 28.44 8.26 -4.38
N SER A 89 28.30 7.00 -4.82
CA SER A 89 27.49 6.71 -6.03
C SER A 89 26.72 5.40 -6.04
N SER A 90 26.64 4.61 -4.97
CA SER A 90 25.59 3.58 -4.86
C SER A 90 25.20 3.40 -3.41
N ASN A 91 24.25 4.19 -2.91
CA ASN A 91 23.57 3.79 -1.67
C ASN A 91 22.86 2.46 -1.99
N ASN A 92 23.47 1.33 -1.66
CA ASN A 92 22.87 0.02 -1.82
C ASN A 92 21.69 -0.07 -0.84
N LYS A 93 20.53 0.43 -1.29
CA LYS A 93 19.26 0.37 -0.58
C LYS A 93 18.61 -0.95 -0.94
N GLU A 94 18.65 -1.89 0.00
CA GLU A 94 17.90 -3.12 -0.15
C GLU A 94 16.48 -2.93 0.38
N ALA A 95 15.48 -3.26 -0.43
CA ALA A 95 14.08 -3.20 -0.03
C ALA A 95 13.53 -4.63 0.21
N VAL A 96 13.30 -4.96 1.48
CA VAL A 96 12.72 -6.23 1.91
C VAL A 96 11.20 -6.10 1.99
N SER A 97 10.49 -6.79 1.09
CA SER A 97 9.03 -6.82 1.12
C SER A 97 8.54 -7.89 2.09
N VAL A 98 7.68 -7.51 3.04
CA VAL A 98 7.09 -8.42 4.03
C VAL A 98 5.59 -8.52 3.83
N LYS A 99 5.04 -9.74 3.94
CA LYS A 99 3.63 -10.03 3.71
C LYS A 99 3.07 -10.94 4.79
N CYS A 100 1.84 -10.65 5.18
CA CYS A 100 1.05 -11.40 6.14
C CYS A 100 -0.36 -11.65 5.57
N ILE A 101 -0.88 -12.87 5.74
CA ILE A 101 -2.21 -13.24 5.24
C ILE A 101 -3.05 -13.70 6.42
N VAL A 102 -4.15 -13.00 6.66
CA VAL A 102 -5.16 -13.35 7.66
C VAL A 102 -6.43 -13.74 6.89
N ALA A 103 -6.69 -15.04 6.84
CA ALA A 103 -7.91 -15.55 6.23
C ALA A 103 -9.12 -15.19 7.10
N SER A 104 -10.24 -14.82 6.48
CA SER A 104 -11.48 -14.64 7.23
C SER A 104 -12.01 -16.02 7.63
N PRO A 105 -12.39 -16.25 8.89
CA PRO A 105 -12.94 -17.54 9.32
C PRO A 105 -14.30 -17.87 8.67
N ASP A 106 -14.97 -16.88 8.09
CA ASP A 106 -16.34 -17.02 7.58
C ASP A 106 -16.42 -16.81 6.06
N LEU A 107 -16.11 -17.87 5.32
CA LEU A 107 -16.82 -18.17 4.06
C LEU A 107 -16.63 -19.64 3.67
N HIS A 108 -17.00 -20.58 4.56
CA HIS A 108 -17.54 -21.83 4.04
C HIS A 108 -18.87 -21.45 3.38
N VAL A 109 -18.86 -21.15 2.08
CA VAL A 109 -20.06 -21.30 1.29
C VAL A 109 -20.10 -22.80 0.97
N PRO A 110 -20.91 -23.62 1.67
CA PRO A 110 -21.26 -24.90 1.13
C PRO A 110 -22.10 -24.59 -0.11
N HIS A 111 -21.45 -24.42 -1.26
CA HIS A 111 -22.13 -24.66 -2.51
C HIS A 111 -22.45 -26.16 -2.49
N SER A 112 -23.63 -26.52 -1.96
CA SER A 112 -24.26 -27.76 -2.34
C SER A 112 -24.61 -27.58 -3.82
N ILE A 113 -23.65 -27.95 -4.68
CA ILE A 113 -23.93 -28.23 -6.07
C ILE A 113 -24.85 -29.45 -6.03
N ALA A 114 -26.15 -29.21 -5.92
CA ALA A 114 -27.14 -30.22 -6.21
C ALA A 114 -27.03 -30.44 -7.72
N LYS A 115 -26.29 -31.48 -8.10
CA LYS A 115 -26.23 -31.98 -9.46
C LYS A 115 -27.67 -32.24 -9.89
N ARG A 116 -28.23 -31.38 -10.76
CA ARG A 116 -29.43 -31.73 -11.51
C ARG A 116 -28.95 -32.69 -12.60
N ASP A 117 -28.86 -33.97 -12.27
CA ASP A 117 -28.49 -35.06 -13.19
C ASP A 117 -29.65 -35.39 -14.15
N ILE A 118 -30.18 -34.38 -14.86
CA ILE A 118 -31.10 -34.62 -15.97
C ILE A 118 -30.63 -33.76 -17.14
N LEU A 119 -29.66 -34.31 -17.86
CA LEU A 119 -29.29 -33.81 -19.17
C LEU A 119 -30.47 -34.06 -20.13
N PRO A 120 -30.77 -33.13 -21.07
CA PRO A 120 -31.82 -33.33 -22.06
C PRO A 120 -31.59 -34.61 -22.87
N ALA A 121 -32.67 -35.29 -23.28
CA ALA A 121 -32.57 -36.48 -24.12
C ALA A 121 -31.82 -36.14 -25.43
N GLY A 122 -30.69 -36.82 -25.67
CA GLY A 122 -29.81 -36.59 -26.83
C GLY A 122 -28.51 -35.83 -26.52
N PHE A 123 -28.29 -35.39 -25.28
CA PHE A 123 -26.98 -34.91 -24.86
C PHE A 123 -26.03 -36.11 -24.66
N SER A 124 -25.15 -36.33 -25.63
CA SER A 124 -24.01 -37.24 -25.50
C SER A 124 -22.78 -36.39 -25.21
N GLU A 125 -22.27 -36.47 -23.99
CA GLU A 125 -20.97 -35.90 -23.64
C GLU A 125 -19.91 -36.72 -24.40
N THR A 126 -19.15 -36.08 -25.29
CA THR A 126 -18.03 -36.75 -25.99
C THR A 126 -16.93 -37.04 -24.98
N GLU A 127 -16.54 -38.31 -24.81
CA GLU A 127 -15.54 -38.75 -23.82
C GLU A 127 -14.10 -38.26 -24.09
N ASP A 128 -13.88 -37.45 -25.12
CA ASP A 128 -12.55 -37.01 -25.57
C ASP A 128 -12.34 -35.48 -25.55
N PHE A 129 -12.95 -34.75 -24.62
CA PHE A 129 -12.45 -33.42 -24.29
C PHE A 129 -11.38 -33.53 -23.21
N ASN A 130 -10.14 -33.76 -23.63
CA ASN A 130 -8.96 -33.47 -22.82
C ASN A 130 -8.72 -31.95 -22.80
N GLU A 131 -9.77 -31.17 -22.51
CA GLU A 131 -9.64 -29.77 -22.17
C GLU A 131 -9.00 -29.75 -20.80
N THR A 132 -7.69 -29.55 -20.75
CA THR A 132 -7.05 -29.08 -19.53
C THR A 132 -7.78 -27.80 -19.14
N GLU A 133 -8.73 -27.89 -18.21
CA GLU A 133 -9.44 -26.75 -17.67
C GLU A 133 -8.38 -25.90 -16.96
N ILE A 134 -7.81 -24.92 -17.68
CA ILE A 134 -6.80 -24.04 -17.12
C ILE A 134 -7.54 -23.06 -16.22
N ILE A 135 -7.80 -23.47 -14.98
CA ILE A 135 -8.28 -22.56 -13.94
C ILE A 135 -7.09 -21.66 -13.56
N THR A 136 -6.90 -20.57 -14.31
CA THR A 136 -5.92 -19.54 -13.94
C THR A 136 -6.50 -18.67 -12.84
N THR A 137 -5.99 -18.80 -11.61
CA THR A 137 -6.31 -17.88 -10.53
C THR A 137 -5.66 -16.52 -10.81
N ALA A 138 -6.47 -15.46 -10.82
CA ALA A 138 -5.96 -14.10 -10.97
C ALA A 138 -5.04 -13.72 -9.79
N PRO A 139 -3.95 -12.97 -10.04
CA PRO A 139 -2.98 -12.61 -9.01
C PRO A 139 -3.57 -11.64 -7.99
N GLU A 140 -3.10 -11.70 -6.73
CA GLU A 140 -3.43 -10.68 -5.74
C GLU A 140 -2.69 -9.37 -6.07
N PRO A 141 -3.39 -8.22 -6.20
CA PRO A 141 -2.78 -6.97 -6.62
C PRO A 141 -1.85 -6.40 -5.55
N LYS A 142 -0.67 -5.95 -5.96
CA LYS A 142 0.24 -5.16 -5.12
C LYS A 142 0.25 -3.73 -5.65
N LEU A 143 0.14 -2.78 -4.73
CA LEU A 143 0.13 -1.37 -5.06
C LEU A 143 1.32 -0.70 -4.40
N SER A 144 1.92 0.25 -5.11
CA SER A 144 2.91 1.16 -4.58
C SER A 144 2.37 2.58 -4.60
N MET A 145 2.65 3.33 -3.54
CA MET A 145 2.31 4.74 -3.42
C MET A 145 3.60 5.54 -3.34
N ALA A 146 3.80 6.45 -4.28
CA ALA A 146 4.97 7.30 -4.36
C ALA A 146 4.57 8.77 -4.48
N ILE A 147 5.45 9.65 -4.01
CA ILE A 147 5.31 11.08 -4.18
C ILE A 147 6.51 11.57 -4.97
N ARG A 148 6.28 12.43 -5.94
CA ARG A 148 7.28 12.95 -6.86
C ARG A 148 7.32 14.47 -6.80
N LEU A 149 8.53 15.01 -6.82
CA LEU A 149 8.82 16.43 -7.01
C LEU A 149 9.57 16.56 -8.35
N GLY A 150 8.84 16.85 -9.42
CA GLY A 150 9.34 16.66 -10.78
C GLY A 150 9.65 15.18 -11.03
N ASP A 151 10.86 14.89 -11.51
CA ASP A 151 11.28 13.50 -11.80
C ASP A 151 11.77 12.74 -10.56
N LYS A 152 12.06 13.45 -9.46
CA LYS A 152 12.63 12.89 -8.24
C LYS A 152 11.56 12.31 -7.32
N LEU A 153 11.83 11.13 -6.76
CA LEU A 153 11.01 10.54 -5.70
C LEU A 153 11.27 11.27 -4.37
N VAL A 154 10.19 11.75 -3.76
CA VAL A 154 10.19 12.29 -2.41
C VAL A 154 10.08 11.09 -1.46
N SER A 155 11.23 10.67 -0.91
CA SER A 155 11.28 9.70 0.18
C SER A 155 11.31 10.43 1.52
N GLY A 156 11.06 9.73 2.64
CA GLY A 156 10.87 10.32 3.98
C GLY A 156 11.98 11.26 4.47
N ASP A 157 13.18 11.18 3.88
CA ASP A 157 14.31 12.06 4.16
C ASP A 157 14.19 13.46 3.55
N LEU A 158 13.43 13.60 2.47
CA LEU A 158 13.38 14.84 1.71
C LEU A 158 12.38 15.81 2.37
N ASN A 159 12.92 16.87 2.96
CA ASN A 159 12.11 18.00 3.38
C ASN A 159 11.51 18.68 2.15
N VAL A 160 10.21 18.90 2.17
CA VAL A 160 9.52 19.66 1.14
C VAL A 160 9.13 21.02 1.68
N SER A 161 9.39 22.08 0.91
CA SER A 161 8.96 23.43 1.24
C SER A 161 7.43 23.56 1.03
N PRO A 162 6.69 24.18 1.96
CA PRO A 162 5.26 24.41 1.81
C PRO A 162 4.94 25.20 0.53
N GLY A 163 3.85 24.82 -0.13
CA GLY A 163 3.44 25.32 -1.43
C GLY A 163 4.10 24.65 -2.63
N ALA A 164 5.10 23.79 -2.43
CA ALA A 164 5.68 23.01 -3.50
C ALA A 164 4.63 22.17 -4.23
N HIS A 165 4.72 22.13 -5.55
CA HIS A 165 3.87 21.30 -6.40
C HIS A 165 4.41 19.88 -6.45
N LEU A 166 3.69 18.97 -5.82
CA LEU A 166 4.01 17.55 -5.76
C LEU A 166 3.02 16.75 -6.61
N GLN A 167 3.45 15.56 -7.02
CA GLN A 167 2.61 14.60 -7.71
C GLN A 167 2.58 13.30 -6.91
N MET A 168 1.38 12.85 -6.53
CA MET A 168 1.15 11.57 -5.92
C MET A 168 0.83 10.54 -7.01
N GLU A 169 1.49 9.40 -6.95
CA GLU A 169 1.36 8.31 -7.90
C GLU A 169 1.02 7.02 -7.16
N ILE A 170 -0.06 6.34 -7.57
CA ILE A 170 -0.45 5.03 -7.08
C ILE A 170 -0.47 4.09 -8.28
N ALA A 171 0.36 3.05 -8.25
CA ALA A 171 0.55 2.13 -9.37
C ALA A 171 0.33 0.68 -8.93
N LEU A 172 -0.18 -0.14 -9.86
CA LEU A 172 -0.19 -1.60 -9.76
C LEU A 172 1.18 -2.20 -10.10
N ASP A 173 1.46 -3.40 -9.60
CA ASP A 173 2.59 -4.19 -10.06
C ASP A 173 2.36 -4.79 -11.46
N ASP A 174 3.45 -5.06 -12.18
CA ASP A 174 3.44 -5.54 -13.57
C ASP A 174 2.57 -6.78 -13.80
N LYS A 175 2.43 -7.64 -12.77
CA LYS A 175 1.62 -8.87 -12.86
C LYS A 175 0.12 -8.60 -12.79
N SER A 176 -0.27 -7.50 -12.16
CA SER A 176 -1.66 -7.14 -11.88
C SER A 176 -2.19 -6.02 -12.77
N ALA A 177 -1.31 -5.13 -13.26
CA ALA A 177 -1.64 -4.06 -14.20
C ALA A 177 -2.48 -4.51 -15.43
N PRO A 178 -2.20 -5.65 -16.11
CA PRO A 178 -2.99 -6.05 -17.28
C PRO A 178 -4.39 -6.59 -16.96
N ILE A 179 -4.68 -6.90 -15.69
CA ILE A 179 -5.92 -7.55 -15.26
C ILE A 179 -6.83 -6.57 -14.51
N TYR A 180 -6.22 -5.59 -13.84
CA TYR A 180 -6.91 -4.72 -12.93
C TYR A 180 -6.71 -3.24 -13.25
N GLY A 181 -7.70 -2.45 -12.86
CA GLY A 181 -7.64 -1.00 -12.85
C GLY A 181 -7.85 -0.44 -11.45
N LEU A 182 -7.40 0.79 -11.24
CA LEU A 182 -7.44 1.48 -9.97
C LEU A 182 -8.48 2.60 -9.96
N GLY A 183 -9.06 2.85 -8.79
CA GLY A 183 -9.87 4.04 -8.53
C GLY A 183 -9.76 4.45 -7.06
N VAL A 184 -9.38 5.69 -6.79
CA VAL A 184 -9.32 6.20 -5.41
C VAL A 184 -10.73 6.53 -4.95
N ASN A 185 -11.16 5.94 -3.84
CA ASN A 185 -12.49 6.18 -3.29
C ASN A 185 -12.48 7.29 -2.25
N TYR A 186 -11.50 7.25 -1.35
CA TYR A 186 -11.44 8.13 -0.19
C TYR A 186 -9.98 8.42 0.15
N MET A 187 -9.71 9.66 0.56
CA MET A 187 -8.40 10.05 1.06
C MET A 187 -8.54 11.07 2.17
N LEU A 188 -7.88 10.79 3.29
CA LEU A 188 -7.80 11.61 4.48
C LEU A 188 -6.35 12.07 4.66
N VAL A 189 -6.18 13.31 5.08
CA VAL A 189 -4.88 13.83 5.50
C VAL A 189 -4.92 14.13 7.00
N THR A 190 -3.88 13.75 7.74
CA THR A 190 -3.81 13.95 9.20
C THR A 190 -2.41 14.33 9.66
N ASP A 191 -2.35 15.06 10.78
CA ASP A 191 -1.11 15.38 11.49
C ASP A 191 -0.61 14.25 12.41
N THR A 192 -1.24 13.06 12.35
CA THR A 192 -1.03 11.90 13.23
C THR A 192 -1.42 12.14 14.70
N LYS A 193 -2.03 13.29 15.00
CA LYS A 193 -2.46 13.69 16.34
C LYS A 193 -3.97 13.92 16.34
N ASN A 194 -4.39 15.17 16.17
CA ASN A 194 -5.76 15.62 16.42
C ASN A 194 -6.41 16.27 15.20
N GLN A 195 -5.64 16.60 14.17
CA GLN A 195 -6.14 17.26 12.98
C GLN A 195 -6.26 16.24 11.85
N ALA A 196 -7.44 16.17 11.24
CA ALA A 196 -7.69 15.30 10.11
C ALA A 196 -8.70 15.96 9.17
N GLU A 197 -8.39 15.97 7.87
CA GLU A 197 -9.24 16.55 6.83
C GLU A 197 -9.44 15.55 5.70
N THR A 198 -10.68 15.46 5.20
CA THR A 198 -10.94 14.70 3.97
C THR A 198 -10.54 15.54 2.77
N ILE A 199 -9.72 14.97 1.89
CA ILE A 199 -9.28 15.64 0.65
C ILE A 199 -9.89 14.99 -0.60
N ILE A 200 -10.14 13.68 -0.58
CA ILE A 200 -10.90 12.98 -1.62
C ILE A 200 -12.11 12.31 -0.98
N PHE A 201 -13.30 12.54 -1.53
CA PHE A 201 -14.55 11.93 -1.11
C PHE A 201 -15.31 11.35 -2.31
N ASN A 202 -15.57 10.05 -2.28
CA ASN A 202 -16.20 9.29 -3.39
C ASN A 202 -15.50 9.52 -4.73
N GLY A 203 -14.17 9.57 -4.71
CA GLY A 203 -13.32 9.82 -5.88
C GLY A 203 -13.17 11.28 -6.31
N CYS A 204 -13.93 12.23 -5.75
CA CYS A 204 -13.77 13.64 -6.09
C CYS A 204 -12.97 14.39 -5.02
N SER A 205 -12.11 15.30 -5.48
CA SER A 205 -11.44 16.25 -4.60
C SER A 205 -12.42 17.23 -3.98
N VAL A 206 -12.25 17.47 -2.68
CA VAL A 206 -13.01 18.47 -1.92
C VAL A 206 -12.51 19.88 -2.22
N ASP A 207 -11.19 20.04 -2.41
CA ASP A 207 -10.55 21.30 -2.80
C ASP A 207 -9.49 21.07 -3.89
N PRO A 208 -9.86 21.24 -5.18
CA PRO A 208 -8.95 21.07 -6.31
C PRO A 208 -7.71 21.97 -6.28
N PHE A 209 -7.71 23.07 -5.51
CA PHE A 209 -6.54 23.93 -5.38
C PHE A 209 -5.45 23.27 -4.52
N LEU A 210 -5.85 22.57 -3.45
CA LEU A 210 -4.93 21.88 -2.56
C LEU A 210 -4.54 20.51 -3.11
N PHE A 211 -5.51 19.78 -3.65
CA PHE A 211 -5.31 18.42 -4.15
C PHE A 211 -6.19 18.20 -5.37
N GLU A 212 -5.60 17.92 -6.53
CA GLU A 212 -6.33 17.67 -7.77
C GLU A 212 -7.01 16.29 -7.77
N ASN A 213 -7.92 16.06 -8.71
CA ASN A 213 -8.50 14.74 -8.89
C ASN A 213 -7.45 13.75 -9.40
N PHE A 214 -7.58 12.49 -8.98
CA PHE A 214 -6.80 11.40 -9.56
C PHE A 214 -7.24 11.14 -11.00
N ASN A 215 -6.26 11.13 -11.90
CA ASN A 215 -6.42 10.81 -13.30
C ASN A 215 -5.59 9.57 -13.64
N THR A 216 -6.04 8.83 -14.66
CA THR A 216 -5.31 7.69 -15.22
C THR A 216 -5.46 7.68 -16.74
N VAL A 217 -4.45 7.17 -17.44
CA VAL A 217 -4.47 6.98 -18.90
C VAL A 217 -4.88 5.54 -19.23
N GLU A 218 -4.18 4.57 -18.64
CA GLU A 218 -4.36 3.14 -18.95
C GLU A 218 -5.20 2.38 -17.91
N GLY A 219 -5.35 2.94 -16.70
CA GLY A 219 -6.13 2.38 -15.59
C GLY A 219 -5.28 1.82 -14.45
N ASP A 220 -4.01 1.54 -14.71
CA ASP A 220 -3.04 0.89 -13.83
C ASP A 220 -2.27 1.87 -12.93
N VAL A 221 -2.07 3.10 -13.39
CA VAL A 221 -1.42 4.18 -12.66
C VAL A 221 -2.38 5.35 -12.47
N LEU A 222 -2.58 5.76 -11.22
CA LEU A 222 -3.32 6.96 -10.83
C LEU A 222 -2.35 8.06 -10.42
N ALA A 223 -2.48 9.23 -11.03
CA ALA A 223 -1.70 10.42 -10.69
C ALA A 223 -2.59 11.57 -10.26
N ALA A 224 -2.22 12.26 -9.19
CA ALA A 224 -2.84 13.52 -8.76
C ALA A 224 -1.76 14.52 -8.36
N LYS A 225 -1.94 15.78 -8.74
CA LYS A 225 -1.06 16.87 -8.31
C LYS A 225 -1.62 17.49 -7.03
N PHE A 226 -0.75 17.94 -6.15
CA PHE A 226 -1.16 18.61 -4.93
C PHE A 226 -0.12 19.63 -4.50
N ARG A 227 -0.55 20.62 -3.72
CA ARG A 227 0.35 21.59 -3.10
C ARG A 227 0.72 21.08 -1.71
N ALA A 228 2.02 21.05 -1.40
CA ALA A 228 2.47 20.70 -0.07
C ALA A 228 1.90 21.69 0.95
N PHE A 229 1.28 21.17 2.01
CA PHE A 229 0.83 21.98 3.13
C PHE A 229 1.23 21.30 4.44
N LYS A 230 1.24 22.07 5.52
CA LYS A 230 1.64 21.61 6.84
C LYS A 230 0.57 22.01 7.86
N PHE A 231 0.31 21.15 8.84
CA PHE A 231 -0.47 21.51 10.01
C PHE A 231 0.37 22.35 10.99
N PRO A 232 -0.20 23.34 11.69
CA PRO A 232 0.57 24.22 12.57
C PRO A 232 1.39 23.46 13.63
N ASP A 233 0.85 22.34 14.13
CA ASP A 233 1.40 21.59 15.26
C ASP A 233 2.26 20.37 14.87
N SER A 234 2.46 20.12 13.57
CA SER A 234 3.20 18.95 13.09
C SER A 234 3.93 19.22 11.77
N THR A 235 5.19 18.78 11.67
CA THR A 235 5.97 18.75 10.43
C THR A 235 5.68 17.52 9.58
N TYR A 236 5.10 16.47 10.17
CA TYR A 236 4.72 15.25 9.47
C TYR A 236 3.26 15.32 9.07
N VAL A 237 3.01 15.05 7.80
CA VAL A 237 1.68 14.94 7.21
C VAL A 237 1.51 13.51 6.72
N GLN A 238 0.49 12.84 7.23
CA GLN A 238 0.14 11.49 6.82
C GLN A 238 -1.08 11.54 5.89
N PHE A 239 -0.97 10.89 4.74
CA PHE A 239 -2.08 10.65 3.83
C PHE A 239 -2.55 9.21 4.00
N GLN A 240 -3.84 9.02 4.26
CA GLN A 240 -4.50 7.73 4.38
C GLN A 240 -5.45 7.60 3.20
N SER A 241 -5.26 6.57 2.37
CA SER A 241 -6.06 6.39 1.16
C SER A 241 -6.72 5.03 1.10
N THR A 242 -7.93 5.02 0.57
CA THR A 242 -8.69 3.82 0.24
C THR A 242 -8.86 3.75 -1.27
N VAL A 243 -8.18 2.78 -1.88
CA VAL A 243 -8.18 2.53 -3.32
C VAL A 243 -8.99 1.28 -3.62
N ASN A 244 -9.90 1.38 -4.57
CA ASN A 244 -10.62 0.23 -5.10
C ASN A 244 -9.87 -0.33 -6.29
N VAL A 245 -9.83 -1.66 -6.39
CA VAL A 245 -9.28 -2.38 -7.53
C VAL A 245 -10.43 -3.05 -8.28
N CYS A 246 -10.55 -2.73 -9.56
CA CYS A 246 -11.57 -3.23 -10.46
C CYS A 246 -10.97 -4.16 -11.50
N VAL A 247 -11.75 -5.10 -12.04
CA VAL A 247 -11.36 -5.84 -13.24
C VAL A 247 -11.30 -4.87 -14.42
N ASP A 248 -10.20 -4.92 -15.18
CA ASP A 248 -9.83 -4.04 -16.29
C ASP A 248 -9.70 -2.56 -15.89
N ARG A 249 -10.83 -1.84 -15.78
CA ARG A 249 -10.86 -0.40 -15.50
C ARG A 249 -12.00 -0.04 -14.56
N CYS A 250 -11.68 0.79 -13.57
CA CYS A 250 -12.70 1.38 -12.71
C CYS A 250 -13.53 2.42 -13.45
N LYS A 251 -14.83 2.50 -13.12
CA LYS A 251 -15.74 3.51 -13.69
C LYS A 251 -15.34 4.92 -13.24
N GLY A 252 -15.48 5.89 -14.13
CA GLY A 252 -15.28 7.30 -13.80
C GLY A 252 -16.45 7.90 -12.99
N VAL A 253 -16.14 8.81 -12.08
CA VAL A 253 -17.02 9.76 -11.39
C VAL A 253 -16.94 11.08 -12.10
N ILE A 254 -18.07 11.61 -12.54
CA ILE A 254 -18.15 13.01 -12.95
C ILE A 254 -18.34 13.86 -11.70
N CYS A 255 -17.33 14.66 -11.35
CA CYS A 255 -17.35 15.58 -10.22
C CYS A 255 -18.17 16.85 -10.54
N THR A 256 -18.51 17.62 -9.50
CA THR A 256 -19.31 18.86 -9.63
C THR A 256 -18.64 19.94 -10.48
N ASN A 257 -17.31 19.91 -10.56
CA ASN A 257 -16.50 20.80 -11.40
C ASN A 257 -16.38 20.33 -12.87
N GLY A 258 -17.10 19.27 -13.27
CA GLY A 258 -17.06 18.72 -14.63
C GLY A 258 -15.82 17.88 -14.95
N GLN A 259 -14.85 17.78 -14.03
CA GLN A 259 -13.72 16.86 -14.17
C GLN A 259 -14.16 15.42 -13.91
N THR A 260 -13.57 14.49 -14.66
CA THR A 260 -13.78 13.05 -14.43
C THR A 260 -12.69 12.57 -13.50
N ALA A 261 -13.06 12.13 -12.31
CA ALA A 261 -12.18 11.41 -11.41
C ALA A 261 -12.49 9.91 -11.48
N PHE A 262 -11.60 9.04 -11.03
CA PHE A 262 -11.84 7.58 -11.06
C PHE A 262 -12.20 7.10 -9.66
N GLY A 263 -13.44 6.63 -9.51
CA GLY A 263 -14.09 6.35 -8.23
C GLY A 263 -15.57 6.01 -8.46
N ARG A 264 -16.40 5.86 -7.42
CA ARG A 264 -17.81 5.46 -7.64
C ARG A 264 -18.78 6.64 -7.51
N ARG A 265 -19.41 7.06 -8.61
CA ARG A 265 -20.63 7.88 -8.58
C ARG A 265 -21.85 6.97 -8.51
N LYS A 266 -22.48 6.84 -7.34
CA LYS A 266 -23.81 6.22 -7.24
C LYS A 266 -24.84 7.23 -7.77
N ARG A 267 -25.30 7.06 -9.01
CA ARG A 267 -26.62 7.60 -9.41
C ARG A 267 -27.64 6.91 -8.48
N ARG A 268 -28.54 7.70 -7.88
CA ARG A 268 -29.52 7.24 -6.88
C ARG A 268 -30.17 5.92 -7.29
N GLU A 269 -29.71 4.83 -6.69
CA GLU A 269 -30.42 3.56 -6.66
C GLU A 269 -30.66 3.23 -5.18
N ILE A 270 -31.89 3.52 -4.79
CA ILE A 270 -32.57 2.92 -3.65
C ILE A 270 -32.60 1.41 -3.93
N ASN A 271 -32.46 0.62 -2.87
CA ASN A 271 -32.34 -0.84 -2.80
C ASN A 271 -30.90 -1.32 -2.58
N GLN A 272 -30.74 -2.15 -1.55
CA GLN A 272 -29.57 -2.99 -1.30
C GLN A 272 -29.35 -3.86 -2.54
N SER A 273 -28.47 -3.40 -3.43
CA SER A 273 -28.05 -4.12 -4.63
C SER A 273 -26.76 -4.88 -4.29
N PRO A 274 -26.58 -6.12 -4.78
CA PRO A 274 -25.52 -7.04 -4.38
C PRO A 274 -24.11 -6.48 -4.61
N ALA A 275 -23.11 -7.14 -4.04
CA ALA A 275 -21.69 -6.79 -4.18
C ALA A 275 -21.39 -6.36 -5.64
N ASP A 276 -20.90 -5.13 -5.81
CA ASP A 276 -20.56 -4.59 -7.13
C ASP A 276 -19.55 -5.54 -7.78
N PRO A 277 -19.85 -6.19 -8.91
CA PRO A 277 -19.02 -7.27 -9.45
C PRO A 277 -17.60 -6.80 -9.81
N ASN A 278 -17.40 -5.48 -9.93
CA ASN A 278 -16.11 -4.86 -10.22
C ASN A 278 -15.37 -4.32 -9.00
N LYS A 279 -15.84 -4.49 -7.76
CA LYS A 279 -15.04 -4.14 -6.57
C LYS A 279 -14.43 -5.40 -6.00
N VAL A 280 -13.36 -5.87 -6.62
CA VAL A 280 -12.73 -7.14 -6.26
C VAL A 280 -11.84 -6.99 -5.03
N TYR A 281 -11.03 -5.93 -5.00
CA TYR A 281 -10.19 -5.61 -3.85
C TYR A 281 -10.39 -4.17 -3.37
N GLU A 282 -10.24 -3.97 -2.07
CA GLU A 282 -10.08 -2.66 -1.44
C GLU A 282 -8.73 -2.61 -0.74
N VAL A 283 -7.95 -1.59 -1.08
CA VAL A 283 -6.60 -1.38 -0.58
C VAL A 283 -6.58 -0.13 0.28
N THR A 284 -6.25 -0.28 1.56
CA THR A 284 -5.98 0.83 2.46
C THR A 284 -4.46 1.00 2.58
N MET A 285 -3.93 2.14 2.16
CA MET A 285 -2.50 2.45 2.18
C MET A 285 -2.25 3.84 2.75
N THR A 286 -1.06 4.06 3.30
CA THR A 286 -0.66 5.37 3.81
C THR A 286 0.70 5.80 3.31
N THR A 287 0.91 7.10 3.21
CA THR A 287 2.24 7.68 2.99
C THR A 287 2.46 8.85 3.93
N PHE A 288 3.73 9.15 4.20
CA PHE A 288 4.16 10.20 5.11
C PHE A 288 5.04 11.19 4.35
N ILE A 289 4.83 12.48 4.61
CA ILE A 289 5.66 13.56 4.08
C ILE A 289 6.13 14.41 5.24
N LYS A 290 7.41 14.77 5.21
CA LYS A 290 7.99 15.76 6.10
C LYS A 290 8.02 17.12 5.40
N VAL A 291 7.23 18.05 5.88
CA VAL A 291 7.14 19.42 5.35
C VAL A 291 7.82 20.36 6.34
N ASN A 292 8.77 21.16 5.86
CA ASN A 292 9.46 22.16 6.66
C ASN A 292 9.28 23.55 6.07
N TYR A 293 8.96 24.54 6.91
CA TYR A 293 8.98 25.93 6.48
C TYR A 293 10.44 26.36 6.39
N ASP A 294 10.99 26.40 5.19
CA ASP A 294 12.27 27.04 4.97
C ASP A 294 12.07 28.55 5.04
N GLU A 295 13.05 29.31 5.54
CA GLU A 295 12.97 30.78 5.65
C GLU A 295 12.78 31.48 4.28
N ASN A 296 13.09 30.76 3.19
CA ASN A 296 12.94 31.20 1.81
C ASN A 296 11.57 30.87 1.20
N ALA A 297 10.62 30.31 1.96
CA ALA A 297 9.30 29.97 1.46
C ALA A 297 8.51 31.25 1.11
N ASP A 298 7.80 31.23 -0.02
CA ASP A 298 6.94 32.35 -0.44
C ASP A 298 5.78 32.53 0.55
N GLN A 299 5.89 33.57 1.38
CA GLN A 299 4.89 33.87 2.42
C GLN A 299 3.49 34.11 1.84
N ASN A 300 3.39 34.61 0.61
CA ASN A 300 2.09 34.82 -0.03
C ASN A 300 1.42 33.48 -0.37
N ALA A 301 2.20 32.54 -0.93
CA ALA A 301 1.73 31.20 -1.23
C ALA A 301 1.32 30.46 0.04
N VAL A 302 2.09 30.58 1.13
CA VAL A 302 1.75 30.00 2.43
C VAL A 302 0.43 30.57 2.96
N SER A 303 0.24 31.89 2.89
CA SER A 303 -0.99 32.55 3.34
C SER A 303 -2.22 32.10 2.55
N GLU A 304 -2.10 31.96 1.23
CA GLU A 304 -3.17 31.47 0.36
C GLU A 304 -3.54 30.02 0.71
N ILE A 305 -2.54 29.16 0.93
CA ILE A 305 -2.74 27.76 1.33
C ILE A 305 -3.44 27.67 2.68
N ASP A 306 -3.04 28.47 3.66
CA ASP A 306 -3.69 28.50 4.98
C ASP A 306 -5.17 28.90 4.90
N GLN A 307 -5.51 29.86 4.04
CA GLN A 307 -6.90 30.24 3.79
C GLN A 307 -7.70 29.08 3.17
N LYS A 308 -7.11 28.37 2.20
CA LYS A 308 -7.72 27.21 1.56
C LYS A 308 -7.94 26.05 2.52
N ILE A 309 -7.00 25.79 3.43
CA ILE A 309 -7.17 24.76 4.47
C ILE A 309 -8.32 25.12 5.42
N ARG A 310 -8.48 26.40 5.79
CA ARG A 310 -9.65 26.83 6.58
C ARG A 310 -10.96 26.63 5.82
N GLN A 311 -10.95 26.87 4.52
CA GLN A 311 -12.11 26.65 3.66
C GLN A 311 -12.44 25.15 3.51
N LEU A 312 -11.41 24.31 3.39
CA LEU A 312 -11.52 22.85 3.39
C LEU A 312 -12.16 22.35 4.69
N LYS A 313 -11.69 22.81 5.84
CA LYS A 313 -12.26 22.53 7.17
C LYS A 313 -13.76 22.78 7.24
N LEU A 314 -14.19 23.96 6.77
CA LEU A 314 -15.61 24.33 6.73
C LEU A 314 -16.42 23.46 5.77
N THR A 315 -15.82 23.08 4.64
CA THR A 315 -16.47 22.23 3.63
C THR A 315 -16.64 20.81 4.16
N ASN A 316 -15.61 20.24 4.80
CA ASN A 316 -15.66 18.95 5.47
C ASN A 316 -16.70 18.92 6.59
N GLN A 317 -16.82 19.99 7.37
CA GLN A 317 -17.87 20.10 8.37
C GLN A 317 -19.28 20.04 7.75
N LYS A 318 -19.49 20.66 6.58
CA LYS A 318 -20.77 20.58 5.86
C LYS A 318 -21.01 19.18 5.28
N LEU A 319 -19.98 18.56 4.69
CA LEU A 319 -20.04 17.20 4.18
C LEU A 319 -20.43 16.21 5.27
N ALA A 320 -19.80 16.30 6.46
CA ALA A 320 -20.11 15.44 7.60
C ALA A 320 -21.57 15.57 8.06
N ARG A 321 -22.13 16.79 8.08
CA ARG A 321 -23.54 17.02 8.42
C ARG A 321 -24.48 16.39 7.39
N ASN A 322 -24.17 16.53 6.10
CA ASN A 322 -24.98 15.97 5.02
C ASN A 322 -24.92 14.44 4.99
N SER A 323 -23.77 13.84 5.27
CA SER A 323 -23.62 12.39 5.37
C SER A 323 -24.35 11.80 6.58
N ARG A 324 -24.46 12.52 7.70
CA ARG A 324 -25.29 12.10 8.85
C ARG A 324 -26.79 12.18 8.59
N ALA A 325 -27.24 13.05 7.68
CA ALA A 325 -28.65 13.18 7.31
C ALA A 325 -29.15 12.04 6.39
N GLY A 326 -28.25 11.19 5.88
CA GLY A 326 -28.59 9.94 5.19
C GLY A 326 -27.75 8.81 5.73
N ASN A 327 -28.28 8.02 6.67
CA ASN A 327 -27.65 6.85 7.31
C ASN A 327 -26.55 6.19 6.45
N VAL A 328 -25.27 6.39 6.82
CA VAL A 328 -24.09 5.51 6.73
C VAL A 328 -22.87 6.39 7.03
N PHE A 329 -22.44 6.46 8.29
CA PHE A 329 -21.02 6.63 8.70
C PHE A 329 -20.91 6.62 10.24
N GLU A 330 -20.78 5.44 10.82
CA GLU A 330 -20.31 5.31 12.21
C GLU A 330 -19.56 3.99 12.36
N SER A 331 -18.34 3.99 11.83
CA SER A 331 -17.27 3.04 12.13
C SER A 331 -16.06 3.64 11.44
N ILE A 332 -14.97 3.82 12.19
CA ILE A 332 -13.76 4.58 11.85
C ILE A 332 -13.86 6.05 12.34
N HIS A 333 -13.11 6.34 13.40
CA HIS A 333 -12.90 7.62 14.10
C HIS A 333 -13.77 7.89 15.34
N GLU A 334 -13.42 7.21 16.44
CA GLU A 334 -13.57 7.80 17.77
C GLU A 334 -12.32 8.63 18.06
N ALA A 335 -12.39 9.94 17.79
CA ALA A 335 -11.40 10.87 18.30
C ALA A 335 -11.60 11.03 19.82
N PRO A 336 -10.54 11.05 20.65
CA PRO A 336 -10.69 11.25 22.08
C PRO A 336 -11.30 12.63 22.36
N ARG A 337 -12.43 12.67 23.07
CA ARG A 337 -12.99 13.92 23.60
C ARG A 337 -12.02 14.51 24.64
N PRO A 338 -11.63 15.79 24.54
CA PRO A 338 -10.86 16.44 25.59
C PRO A 338 -11.75 16.66 26.82
N GLN A 339 -11.31 16.12 27.96
CA GLN A 339 -11.88 16.41 29.26
C GLN A 339 -11.44 17.82 29.70
N SER A 340 -12.41 18.68 29.96
CA SER A 340 -12.22 19.99 30.57
C SER A 340 -11.92 19.84 32.07
N VAL A 341 -10.76 20.30 32.52
CA VAL A 341 -10.53 20.63 33.93
C VAL A 341 -10.01 22.07 34.00
N ALA A 342 -10.76 22.89 34.72
CA ALA A 342 -10.45 24.28 35.02
C ALA A 342 -9.41 24.38 36.14
N GLY A 343 -8.52 25.39 36.08
CA GLY A 343 -7.94 25.99 37.27
C GLY A 343 -6.44 26.30 37.24
N GLN A 344 -6.13 27.59 37.04
CA GLN A 344 -5.19 28.41 37.82
C GLN A 344 -3.67 28.49 37.46
N THR A 345 -3.35 29.66 36.88
CA THR A 345 -2.29 30.65 37.24
C THR A 345 -0.84 30.47 36.75
N GLU A 346 -0.35 31.48 36.01
CA GLU A 346 1.04 31.73 35.59
C GLU A 346 1.99 32.09 36.77
N PRO A 347 3.33 32.18 36.59
CA PRO A 347 3.95 33.38 36.00
C PRO A 347 5.19 33.18 35.08
N ILE A 348 5.21 34.04 34.04
CA ILE A 348 6.29 34.65 33.23
C ILE A 348 7.77 34.44 33.65
N THR A 349 8.65 34.06 32.68
CA THR A 349 9.96 34.74 32.40
C THR A 349 10.55 34.35 31.02
N THR A 350 11.14 35.32 30.33
CA THR A 350 11.99 35.26 29.10
C THR A 350 13.19 36.21 29.33
N PRO A 351 14.21 36.35 28.45
CA PRO A 351 14.89 35.42 27.51
C PRO A 351 16.44 35.60 27.50
N ALA A 352 17.19 34.80 26.74
CA ALA A 352 18.48 35.10 26.06
C ALA A 352 19.02 33.77 25.46
N GLY A 353 19.59 33.63 24.26
CA GLY A 353 20.14 34.52 23.26
C GLY A 353 21.47 33.90 22.76
N ALA A 354 21.60 33.55 21.47
CA ALA A 354 22.85 33.54 20.66
C ALA A 354 22.71 32.71 19.36
N ALA A 355 23.23 33.26 18.27
CA ALA A 355 23.33 32.73 16.89
C ALA A 355 24.82 32.33 16.59
N PRO A 356 25.32 32.24 15.33
CA PRO A 356 25.03 31.32 14.20
C PRO A 356 26.34 30.72 13.55
N SER A 357 26.22 29.86 12.51
CA SER A 357 27.16 29.70 11.34
C SER A 357 26.65 28.58 10.38
N THR A 358 26.28 28.81 9.11
CA THR A 358 27.07 28.98 7.84
C THR A 358 27.88 27.72 7.44
N ASP A 359 27.93 27.15 6.22
CA ASP A 359 27.42 27.42 4.87
C ASP A 359 27.66 26.17 3.95
N ASN A 360 26.87 26.04 2.87
CA ASN A 360 27.17 25.55 1.48
C ASN A 360 27.76 24.13 1.22
N GLU A 361 27.58 23.43 0.09
CA GLU A 361 26.92 23.63 -1.23
C GLU A 361 26.75 22.26 -1.94
N ASP A 362 26.01 22.29 -3.05
CA ASP A 362 25.41 21.23 -3.88
C ASP A 362 26.29 20.13 -4.50
N ALA A 363 25.69 18.96 -4.79
CA ALA A 363 25.49 18.45 -6.16
C ALA A 363 24.75 17.08 -6.25
N LYS A 364 23.97 16.98 -7.33
CA LYS A 364 23.05 15.93 -7.86
C LYS A 364 23.82 14.66 -8.29
N VAL A 365 23.28 13.44 -8.21
CA VAL A 365 22.55 12.71 -9.29
C VAL A 365 22.11 11.31 -8.80
N GLU A 366 21.04 10.83 -9.44
CA GLU A 366 20.19 9.64 -9.27
C GLU A 366 20.89 8.28 -9.25
N GLU A 367 20.28 7.29 -8.57
CA GLU A 367 20.44 5.89 -8.95
C GLU A 367 19.31 4.95 -8.48
N THR A 368 19.28 3.80 -9.14
CA THR A 368 18.17 2.88 -9.43
C THR A 368 18.17 1.67 -8.49
N ILE A 369 17.00 1.19 -8.04
CA ILE A 369 16.88 0.15 -6.99
C ILE A 369 16.49 -1.23 -7.57
N VAL A 370 17.13 -2.29 -7.06
CA VAL A 370 16.88 -3.71 -7.39
C VAL A 370 16.06 -4.39 -6.30
N PHE A 371 15.14 -5.29 -6.70
CA PHE A 371 14.13 -5.90 -5.82
C PHE A 371 14.40 -7.37 -5.49
N ARG A 372 14.06 -7.80 -4.27
CA ARG A 372 13.90 -9.23 -3.91
C ARG A 372 12.72 -9.46 -2.96
N GLU A 373 11.97 -10.53 -3.18
CA GLU A 373 10.72 -10.85 -2.47
C GLU A 373 10.86 -12.10 -1.60
N VAL A 374 10.29 -12.08 -0.38
CA VAL A 374 10.25 -13.23 0.55
C VAL A 374 8.81 -13.49 0.99
N ILE A 375 8.29 -14.68 0.69
CA ILE A 375 6.91 -15.12 0.99
C ILE A 375 6.95 -16.30 1.96
N THR A 376 6.12 -16.31 3.01
CA THR A 376 5.89 -17.50 3.85
C THR A 376 4.39 -17.77 4.03
N ARG A 377 3.96 -19.01 3.75
CA ARG A 377 2.63 -19.56 4.08
C ARG A 377 2.69 -20.29 5.43
N LYS A 378 1.57 -20.31 6.16
CA LYS A 378 1.39 -21.07 7.41
C LYS A 378 1.10 -22.54 7.06
N GLU A 379 1.93 -23.46 7.55
CA GLU A 379 1.62 -24.90 7.57
C GLU A 379 0.63 -25.16 8.71
N ALA A 380 -0.50 -25.81 8.39
CA ALA A 380 -1.46 -26.27 9.37
C ALA A 380 -1.05 -27.66 9.87
N SER A 381 -0.69 -27.77 11.15
CA SER A 381 -0.48 -29.05 11.82
C SER A 381 -1.83 -29.70 12.11
N TYR A 382 -2.11 -30.85 11.49
CA TYR A 382 -3.27 -31.68 11.77
C TYR A 382 -2.87 -32.74 12.80
N ASN A 383 -3.44 -32.70 14.00
CA ASN A 383 -3.37 -33.78 14.97
C ASN A 383 -4.37 -34.87 14.55
N SER A 384 -3.91 -36.11 14.42
CA SER A 384 -4.75 -37.29 14.23
C SER A 384 -4.46 -38.28 15.36
N ASP A 385 -5.40 -38.39 16.29
CA ASP A 385 -5.53 -39.55 17.18
C ASP A 385 -6.80 -40.33 16.80
N ASP A 386 -6.68 -41.65 16.98
CA ASP A 386 -7.68 -42.72 17.04
C ASP A 386 -7.97 -43.63 15.82
N ASP A 387 -7.63 -44.89 16.11
CA ASP A 387 -8.22 -46.20 15.80
C ASP A 387 -7.78 -47.10 14.62
N VAL A 388 -6.98 -48.08 15.06
CA VAL A 388 -6.79 -49.49 14.69
C VAL A 388 -7.79 -50.12 13.70
N GLY A 389 -7.24 -50.69 12.62
CA GLY A 389 -7.93 -51.65 11.76
C GLY A 389 -6.99 -52.36 10.79
N SER A 390 -6.59 -53.59 11.14
CA SER A 390 -5.65 -54.47 10.44
C SER A 390 -6.06 -54.83 9.01
N GLY A 391 -5.11 -54.82 8.06
CA GLY A 391 -5.29 -55.35 6.71
C GLY A 391 -3.95 -55.49 5.96
N SER A 392 -3.68 -56.69 5.47
CA SER A 392 -2.38 -57.25 5.10
C SER A 392 -1.95 -57.04 3.64
N GLY A 393 -0.76 -56.44 3.43
CA GLY A 393 0.24 -56.67 2.34
C GLY A 393 -0.15 -56.49 0.86
N PRO A 394 0.79 -56.62 -0.11
CA PRO A 394 2.25 -56.68 0.02
C PRO A 394 3.01 -55.61 -0.79
N SER A 395 4.31 -55.57 -0.49
CA SER A 395 5.40 -54.79 -1.07
C SER A 395 5.58 -54.87 -2.58
N PHE A 396 5.87 -53.72 -3.23
CA PHE A 396 6.67 -53.68 -4.46
C PHE A 396 7.76 -52.61 -4.37
N ARG A 397 9.01 -53.07 -4.27
CA ARG A 397 10.21 -52.28 -4.53
C ARG A 397 10.33 -52.07 -6.04
N ARG A 398 10.49 -50.83 -6.49
CA ARG A 398 11.22 -50.53 -7.74
C ARG A 398 12.09 -49.30 -7.55
N ARG A 399 13.40 -49.56 -7.46
CA ARG A 399 14.46 -48.66 -7.91
C ARG A 399 14.36 -48.54 -9.43
N MET A 400 14.47 -47.33 -9.97
CA MET A 400 15.03 -47.14 -11.31
C MET A 400 15.67 -45.75 -11.39
N ASN A 401 16.99 -45.77 -11.57
CA ASN A 401 17.77 -44.69 -12.17
C ASN A 401 17.29 -44.50 -13.62
N PHE A 402 17.17 -43.25 -14.08
CA PHE A 402 17.55 -42.92 -15.45
C PHE A 402 18.20 -41.54 -15.51
N CYS A 403 19.36 -41.54 -16.16
CA CYS A 403 20.23 -40.44 -16.47
C CYS A 403 19.91 -39.93 -17.88
N SER A 404 20.21 -38.64 -18.11
CA SER A 404 20.65 -38.06 -19.38
C SER A 404 19.76 -38.20 -20.62
N LEU A 405 19.02 -37.14 -20.96
CA LEU A 405 18.72 -36.75 -22.35
C LEU A 405 18.23 -35.29 -22.36
N GLU A 406 19.11 -34.33 -22.67
CA GLU A 406 18.80 -32.96 -23.13
C GLU A 406 20.14 -32.25 -23.42
N LEU A 407 20.75 -32.57 -24.56
CA LEU A 407 21.88 -31.81 -25.11
C LEU A 407 21.96 -32.02 -26.62
N SER A 408 20.97 -31.52 -27.37
CA SER A 408 21.05 -31.48 -28.84
C SER A 408 20.10 -30.47 -29.51
N LEU A 409 19.93 -29.26 -28.95
CA LEU A 409 19.17 -28.19 -29.63
C LEU A 409 19.94 -26.90 -29.94
N LEU A 410 21.27 -26.87 -29.72
CA LEU A 410 22.09 -25.67 -29.95
C LEU A 410 22.99 -25.72 -31.20
N ALA A 411 22.91 -26.78 -32.01
CA ALA A 411 23.76 -26.94 -33.20
C ALA A 411 23.11 -26.52 -34.53
N LEU A 412 21.82 -26.13 -34.55
CA LEU A 412 21.09 -25.82 -35.79
C LEU A 412 20.89 -24.33 -36.09
N LEU A 413 21.22 -23.42 -35.17
CA LEU A 413 21.08 -21.97 -35.41
C LEU A 413 22.36 -21.26 -35.90
N ALA A 414 23.51 -21.96 -35.96
CA ALA A 414 24.77 -21.37 -36.40
C ALA A 414 25.03 -21.44 -37.92
N SER A 415 24.19 -22.13 -38.70
CA SER A 415 24.41 -22.30 -40.16
C SER A 415 23.60 -21.33 -41.04
N VAL A 416 22.73 -20.50 -40.48
CA VAL A 416 21.89 -19.55 -41.26
C VAL A 416 22.47 -18.13 -41.30
N VAL A 417 23.45 -17.81 -40.46
CA VAL A 417 24.01 -16.44 -40.36
C VAL A 417 25.24 -16.21 -41.26
N LEU A 418 25.79 -17.25 -41.90
CA LEU A 418 26.98 -17.14 -42.77
C LEU A 418 26.71 -17.11 -44.29
N HIS A 419 25.47 -16.89 -44.72
CA HIS A 419 25.13 -16.79 -46.15
C HIS A 419 24.41 -15.48 -46.57
N LEU A 420 24.57 -14.41 -45.79
CA LEU A 420 24.03 -13.08 -46.11
C LEU A 420 25.05 -11.93 -46.02
N ARG A 421 26.34 -12.26 -46.13
CA ARG A 421 27.38 -11.28 -46.47
C ARG A 421 28.25 -11.80 -47.60
N HIS A 422 27.75 -11.64 -48.82
CA HIS A 422 28.59 -11.29 -49.96
C HIS A 422 27.84 -10.45 -50.98
#